data_AF-A0A7E4VXG6-F1
#
_entry.id   AF-A0A7E4VXG6-F1
#
_cell.length_a   1.000
_cell.length_b   1.000
_cell.length_c   1.000
_cell.angle_alpha   90.00
_cell.angle_beta   90.00
_cell.angle_gamma   90.00
#
_symmetry.space_group_name_H-M   'P 1'
#
loop_
_entity.id
_entity.type
_entity.pdbx_description
1 polymer ?
#
loop_
_entity_poly.entity_id
_entity_poly.type
_entity_poly.pdbx_seq_one_letter_code
_entity_poly.pdbx_strand_id
1 'polypeptide(L)'
;MVTFLRGVRRFFRVTPRSCFTNLLYASAALFTVTLVASQLSQDSVDNDNQNPQFDLHKPLQKLHDEQIRGLSANAAAEPASQRVLAAPAAATNDDLIAGQVYPKLVRNNFVPLNKIIHLDLKGAPYKPTFYNELFTFFNRLGLTGVLIEWEDMFPYTGKLADAINGNHYSMADIESILQSAKSHRLEVIPLVQTFGHLEWILKLPEFMELREDKRYPQVICFAADEAFKLIKQMVDEVAAVHKKFGMKRFHMGADEAFQVGFCNATLKRMAIDGSKERTILWHIARTAHYIKDTHNVDVLAWHDMFAHANGQDLRYYKMTDVIEPVLWSYAEDLDSYLPFSAWLALKPFKRVWGSSAIKGADGPMQYRSNPMHYIKNHESWVTQMNRAYQEFEVFEGLIITGWSRYDHLAIMTELLPVNLPTLAMSIETLNEARPLHGSYPWSTEMLQCDAKYEPGYVYGCRFPGRRVYELVNELFSQKTQFKKYIDSDYEFNGWLSVVARDYNFSSPMYVEKINQFVEYHLNPFERLETSLRQELAVIYFEDTVDEFILTYVSAELELLRKSAATIERIRQVGKFARRPFVKYPASKKTQEL
;
A
#
# COMPACT_ATOMS: atom_id res chain seq x y z
N MET A 1 1.55 43.98 -11.88
CA MET A 1 2.48 43.93 -10.74
C MET A 1 3.96 44.06 -11.15
N VAL A 2 4.27 44.72 -12.28
CA VAL A 2 5.64 44.93 -12.78
C VAL A 2 5.99 46.44 -12.92
N THR A 3 5.02 47.33 -12.69
CA THR A 3 5.24 48.80 -12.77
C THR A 3 5.42 49.48 -11.41
N PHE A 4 5.24 48.76 -10.30
CA PHE A 4 5.43 49.29 -8.93
C PHE A 4 6.87 49.09 -8.40
N LEU A 5 7.67 48.25 -9.06
CA LEU A 5 9.00 47.84 -8.60
C LEU A 5 10.17 48.67 -9.19
N ARG A 6 9.89 49.69 -10.01
CA ARG A 6 10.93 50.58 -10.58
C ARG A 6 11.10 51.92 -9.85
N GLY A 7 10.24 52.27 -8.89
CA GLY A 7 10.31 53.54 -8.15
C GLY A 7 11.12 53.52 -6.85
N VAL A 8 11.33 52.35 -6.23
CA VAL A 8 11.88 52.26 -4.86
C VAL A 8 13.41 52.13 -4.81
N ARG A 9 14.07 51.94 -5.96
CA ARG A 9 15.53 51.73 -6.04
C ARG A 9 16.39 53.00 -6.09
N ARG A 10 15.82 54.21 -5.98
CA ARG A 10 16.58 55.46 -6.13
C ARG A 10 16.56 56.41 -4.93
N PHE A 11 16.00 56.01 -3.79
CA PHE A 11 16.07 56.78 -2.56
C PHE A 11 16.58 55.88 -1.43
N PHE A 12 17.55 56.39 -0.67
CA PHE A 12 18.16 55.80 0.54
C PHE A 12 19.37 54.87 0.34
N ARG A 13 20.45 55.48 -0.17
CA ARG A 13 21.81 55.24 0.32
C ARG A 13 22.09 56.26 1.44
N VAL A 14 22.59 55.77 2.58
CA VAL A 14 23.36 56.48 3.65
C VAL A 14 22.58 57.41 4.61
N THR A 15 22.22 56.90 5.81
CA THR A 15 22.47 57.44 7.18
C THR A 15 21.65 56.67 8.26
N PRO A 16 22.08 56.64 9.55
CA PRO A 16 21.73 55.57 10.49
C PRO A 16 20.36 55.74 11.17
N ARG A 17 19.60 54.65 11.30
CA ARG A 17 18.25 54.62 11.90
C ARG A 17 18.33 54.53 13.43
N SER A 18 17.53 55.36 14.12
CA SER A 18 17.45 55.40 15.58
C SER A 18 16.50 54.34 16.16
N CYS A 19 16.71 53.98 17.42
CA CYS A 19 15.96 52.99 18.20
C CYS A 19 14.43 53.24 18.19
N PHE A 20 13.99 54.48 17.96
CA PHE A 20 12.57 54.86 17.99
C PHE A 20 11.76 54.33 16.80
N THR A 21 12.40 54.09 15.65
CA THR A 21 11.70 53.56 14.47
C THR A 21 11.38 52.08 14.64
N ASN A 22 12.25 51.30 15.31
CA ASN A 22 12.02 49.88 15.54
C ASN A 22 10.89 49.61 16.55
N LEU A 23 10.67 50.52 17.52
CA LEU A 23 9.58 50.38 18.49
C LEU A 23 8.19 50.57 17.85
N LEU A 24 8.09 51.44 16.85
CA LEU A 24 6.86 51.68 16.07
C LEU A 24 6.51 50.52 15.13
N TYR A 25 7.51 49.81 14.60
CA TYR A 25 7.29 48.60 13.81
C TYR A 25 6.87 47.39 14.67
N ALA A 26 7.39 47.29 15.90
CA ALA A 26 7.01 46.23 16.84
C ALA A 26 5.56 46.37 17.35
N SER A 27 5.06 47.60 17.55
CA SER A 27 3.68 47.84 17.97
C SER A 27 2.66 47.64 16.84
N ALA A 28 3.02 47.95 15.59
CA ALA A 28 2.18 47.67 14.42
C ALA A 28 2.09 46.16 14.09
N ALA A 29 3.16 45.40 14.37
CA ALA A 29 3.17 43.94 14.23
C ALA A 29 2.34 43.24 15.32
N LEU A 30 2.34 43.76 16.56
CA LEU A 30 1.48 43.20 17.61
C LEU A 30 0.00 43.42 17.32
N PHE A 31 -0.41 44.59 16.80
CA PHE A 31 -1.82 44.88 16.52
C PHE A 31 -2.41 44.05 15.36
N THR A 32 -1.57 43.65 14.40
CA THR A 32 -1.99 42.79 13.27
C THR A 32 -2.11 41.32 13.69
N VAL A 33 -1.31 40.85 14.65
CA VAL A 33 -1.42 39.48 15.19
C VAL A 33 -2.66 39.32 16.08
N THR A 34 -3.05 40.34 16.86
CA THR A 34 -4.25 40.25 17.72
C THR A 34 -5.56 40.29 16.93
N LEU A 35 -5.62 41.02 15.81
CA LEU A 35 -6.82 41.07 14.97
C LEU A 35 -7.06 39.76 14.20
N VAL A 36 -6.00 39.09 13.74
CA VAL A 36 -6.07 37.78 13.08
C VAL A 36 -6.47 36.69 14.09
N ALA A 37 -6.00 36.77 15.34
CA ALA A 37 -6.40 35.84 16.40
C ALA A 37 -7.88 35.99 16.80
N SER A 38 -8.45 37.20 16.76
CA SER A 38 -9.87 37.43 17.08
C SER A 38 -10.85 37.02 15.97
N GLN A 39 -10.39 36.91 14.72
CA GLN A 39 -11.22 36.44 13.60
C GLN A 39 -11.20 34.91 13.42
N LEU A 40 -10.28 34.21 14.10
CA LEU A 40 -10.19 32.74 14.09
C LEU A 40 -10.91 32.07 15.27
N SER A 41 -11.52 32.83 16.19
CA SER A 41 -12.17 32.31 17.40
C SER A 41 -13.71 32.36 17.36
N GLN A 42 -14.31 32.59 16.19
CA GLN A 42 -15.76 32.54 16.00
C GLN A 42 -16.11 31.67 14.79
N ASP A 43 -15.85 30.38 14.89
CA ASP A 43 -16.63 29.36 14.19
C ASP A 43 -16.94 28.25 15.19
N SER A 44 -18.21 27.87 15.21
CA SER A 44 -18.85 27.00 16.19
C SER A 44 -18.35 25.56 16.14
N VAL A 45 -18.31 24.97 17.34
CA VAL A 45 -18.01 23.56 17.63
C VAL A 45 -19.00 22.63 16.93
N ASP A 46 -18.52 21.84 15.98
CA ASP A 46 -19.05 20.51 15.67
C ASP A 46 -17.96 19.48 15.96
N ASN A 47 -18.30 18.50 16.80
CA ASN A 47 -17.43 17.39 17.19
C ASN A 47 -17.28 16.42 16.02
N ASP A 48 -16.19 16.52 15.28
CA ASP A 48 -15.71 15.42 14.44
C ASP A 48 -14.22 15.20 14.69
N ASN A 49 -13.93 14.10 15.40
CA ASN A 49 -12.59 13.74 15.85
C ASN A 49 -11.90 12.94 14.74
N GLN A 50 -11.65 13.59 13.59
CA GLN A 50 -10.78 13.06 12.56
C GLN A 50 -9.41 13.73 12.70
N ASN A 51 -8.47 12.98 13.26
CA ASN A 51 -7.06 13.34 13.22
C ASN A 51 -6.63 13.29 11.73
N PRO A 52 -6.21 14.40 11.09
CA PRO A 52 -5.73 14.33 9.71
C PRO A 52 -4.38 13.62 9.72
N GLN A 53 -4.42 12.30 9.49
CA GLN A 53 -3.25 11.49 9.27
C GLN A 53 -2.55 12.05 8.03
N PHE A 54 -1.30 12.51 8.20
CA PHE A 54 -0.47 13.03 7.12
C PHE A 54 -0.14 11.85 6.20
N ASP A 55 -0.95 11.67 5.17
CA ASP A 55 -0.79 10.65 4.16
C ASP A 55 0.34 11.09 3.21
N LEU A 56 1.47 10.35 3.22
CA LEU A 56 2.60 10.58 2.33
C LEU A 56 2.26 10.33 0.84
N HIS A 57 1.16 9.64 0.53
CA HIS A 57 0.65 9.56 -0.84
C HIS A 57 -0.01 10.85 -1.30
N LYS A 58 -0.66 11.63 -0.41
CA LYS A 58 -1.30 12.89 -0.83
C LYS A 58 -0.31 13.88 -1.48
N PRO A 59 0.90 14.13 -0.94
CA PRO A 59 1.88 14.97 -1.62
C PRO A 59 2.42 14.38 -2.93
N LEU A 60 2.68 13.06 -2.99
CA LEU A 60 3.22 12.39 -4.17
C LEU A 60 2.20 12.33 -5.32
N GLN A 61 0.95 12.01 -4.99
CA GLN A 61 -0.19 11.99 -5.91
C GLN A 61 -0.57 13.40 -6.35
N LYS A 62 -0.48 14.40 -5.46
CA LYS A 62 -0.68 15.81 -5.81
C LYS A 62 0.45 16.40 -6.67
N LEU A 63 1.70 15.95 -6.47
CA LEU A 63 2.82 16.26 -7.36
C LEU A 63 2.62 15.64 -8.75
N HIS A 64 2.10 14.40 -8.81
CA HIS A 64 1.69 13.74 -10.04
C HIS A 64 0.54 14.50 -10.75
N ASP A 65 -0.49 14.92 -10.01
CA ASP A 65 -1.62 15.71 -10.54
C ASP A 65 -1.23 17.13 -11.00
N GLU A 66 -0.28 17.78 -10.31
CA GLU A 66 0.26 19.08 -10.72
C GLU A 66 1.11 18.97 -11.99
N GLN A 67 1.84 17.86 -12.18
CA GLN A 67 2.52 17.57 -13.46
C GLN A 67 1.52 17.33 -14.60
N ILE A 68 0.40 16.66 -14.33
CA ILE A 68 -0.69 16.44 -15.30
C ILE A 68 -1.32 17.78 -15.75
N ARG A 69 -1.59 18.72 -14.81
CA ARG A 69 -2.12 20.05 -15.16
C ARG A 69 -1.15 20.90 -15.97
N GLY A 70 0.15 20.82 -15.66
CA GLY A 70 1.19 21.56 -16.38
C GLY A 70 1.35 21.13 -17.85
N LEU A 71 1.16 19.84 -18.15
CA LEU A 71 1.27 19.29 -19.50
C LEU A 71 0.01 19.52 -20.34
N SER A 72 -1.18 19.49 -19.73
CA SER A 72 -2.44 19.80 -20.42
C SER A 72 -2.54 21.24 -20.93
N ALA A 73 -1.82 22.19 -20.30
CA ALA A 73 -1.86 23.60 -20.70
C ALA A 73 -1.09 23.89 -22.01
N ASN A 74 -0.20 22.99 -22.44
CA ASN A 74 0.63 23.19 -23.64
C ASN A 74 0.10 22.51 -24.91
N ALA A 75 -1.05 21.83 -24.83
CA ALA A 75 -1.64 21.09 -25.96
C ALA A 75 -2.78 21.83 -26.69
N ALA A 76 -2.97 23.13 -26.44
CA ALA A 76 -4.00 23.93 -27.12
C ALA A 76 -3.45 24.60 -28.40
N ALA A 77 -3.44 23.89 -29.52
CA ALA A 77 -3.30 24.49 -30.85
C ALA A 77 -4.12 23.74 -31.92
N GLU A 78 -5.22 24.38 -32.32
CA GLU A 78 -6.10 24.30 -33.52
C GLU A 78 -6.65 22.96 -34.09
N PRO A 79 -7.88 22.98 -34.67
CA PRO A 79 -8.67 21.79 -34.94
C PRO A 79 -8.44 21.25 -36.36
N ALA A 80 -7.84 20.06 -36.48
CA ALA A 80 -7.90 19.27 -37.71
C ALA A 80 -9.12 18.33 -37.65
N SER A 81 -9.94 18.37 -38.70
CA SER A 81 -11.20 17.63 -38.87
C SER A 81 -11.11 16.16 -38.42
N GLN A 82 -11.77 15.82 -37.31
CA GLN A 82 -11.97 14.45 -36.86
C GLN A 82 -12.99 13.75 -37.77
N ARG A 83 -12.52 12.78 -38.56
CA ARG A 83 -13.38 11.67 -38.97
C ARG A 83 -13.71 10.88 -37.72
N VAL A 84 -14.99 10.85 -37.36
CA VAL A 84 -15.55 9.97 -36.33
C VAL A 84 -15.19 8.53 -36.70
N LEU A 85 -14.21 7.94 -36.00
CA LEU A 85 -13.99 6.51 -36.02
C LEU A 85 -15.20 5.88 -35.33
N ALA A 86 -15.90 4.99 -36.04
CA ALA A 86 -17.02 4.24 -35.50
C ALA A 86 -16.58 3.52 -34.21
N ALA A 87 -17.44 3.54 -33.19
CA ALA A 87 -17.25 2.76 -31.98
C ALA A 87 -17.03 1.29 -32.36
N PRO A 88 -16.08 0.57 -31.71
CA PRO A 88 -16.01 -0.87 -31.86
C PRO A 88 -17.38 -1.47 -31.52
N ALA A 89 -17.81 -2.49 -32.28
CA ALA A 89 -19.06 -3.18 -31.98
C ALA A 89 -18.94 -3.77 -30.57
N ALA A 90 -19.75 -3.27 -29.64
CA ALA A 90 -19.87 -3.85 -28.32
C ALA A 90 -20.23 -5.34 -28.47
N ALA A 91 -19.58 -6.21 -27.69
CA ALA A 91 -19.95 -7.60 -27.59
C ALA A 91 -21.48 -7.72 -27.44
N THR A 92 -22.10 -8.54 -28.28
CA THR A 92 -23.55 -8.73 -28.24
C THR A 92 -23.92 -9.55 -27.01
N ASN A 93 -25.15 -9.40 -26.49
CA ASN A 93 -25.63 -10.02 -25.24
C ASN A 93 -25.53 -11.56 -25.16
N ASP A 94 -24.99 -12.24 -26.17
CA ASP A 94 -24.84 -13.69 -26.26
C ASP A 94 -23.37 -14.16 -26.39
N ASP A 95 -22.38 -13.26 -26.30
CA ASP A 95 -20.97 -13.64 -26.39
C ASP A 95 -20.52 -14.36 -25.10
N LEU A 96 -20.07 -15.61 -25.25
CA LEU A 96 -19.53 -16.40 -24.15
C LEU A 96 -18.04 -16.09 -23.93
N ILE A 97 -17.72 -15.36 -22.86
CA ILE A 97 -16.35 -15.16 -22.40
C ILE A 97 -16.07 -16.15 -21.27
N ALA A 98 -15.10 -17.04 -21.49
CA ALA A 98 -14.77 -18.14 -20.58
C ALA A 98 -16.00 -19.00 -20.18
N GLY A 99 -16.97 -19.15 -21.10
CA GLY A 99 -18.20 -19.90 -20.88
C GLY A 99 -19.28 -19.17 -20.09
N GLN A 100 -19.12 -17.86 -19.83
CA GLN A 100 -20.12 -17.01 -19.18
C GLN A 100 -20.61 -15.92 -20.15
N VAL A 101 -21.89 -15.56 -20.04
CA VAL A 101 -22.50 -14.48 -20.83
C VAL A 101 -21.82 -13.14 -20.48
N TYR A 102 -21.42 -12.40 -21.51
CA TYR A 102 -20.89 -11.05 -21.39
C TYR A 102 -21.76 -10.03 -22.15
N PRO A 103 -22.07 -8.86 -21.57
CA PRO A 103 -21.77 -8.46 -20.20
C PRO A 103 -22.66 -9.22 -19.19
N LYS A 104 -22.13 -9.50 -18.00
CA LYS A 104 -22.93 -10.02 -16.89
C LYS A 104 -23.57 -8.85 -16.14
N LEU A 105 -24.89 -8.78 -16.16
CA LEU A 105 -25.66 -7.73 -15.51
C LEU A 105 -26.53 -8.27 -14.37
N VAL A 106 -26.53 -7.58 -13.23
CA VAL A 106 -27.45 -7.80 -12.11
C VAL A 106 -28.16 -6.48 -11.84
N ARG A 107 -29.49 -6.46 -11.98
CA ARG A 107 -30.30 -5.23 -11.87
C ARG A 107 -29.80 -4.10 -12.79
N ASN A 108 -29.45 -4.44 -14.03
CA ASN A 108 -28.84 -3.56 -15.03
C ASN A 108 -27.44 -3.02 -14.69
N ASN A 109 -26.83 -3.47 -13.60
CA ASN A 109 -25.46 -3.10 -13.24
C ASN A 109 -24.47 -4.20 -13.62
N PHE A 110 -23.32 -3.80 -14.15
CA PHE A 110 -22.21 -4.68 -14.51
C PHE A 110 -21.64 -5.39 -13.28
N VAL A 111 -21.45 -6.70 -13.41
CA VAL A 111 -20.75 -7.56 -12.46
C VAL A 111 -19.52 -8.14 -13.15
N PRO A 112 -18.31 -7.95 -12.59
CA PRO A 112 -17.10 -8.50 -13.20
C PRO A 112 -17.16 -10.03 -13.27
N LEU A 113 -16.81 -10.58 -14.45
CA LEU A 113 -16.75 -12.03 -14.66
C LEU A 113 -15.60 -12.64 -13.85
N ASN A 114 -14.42 -12.01 -13.92
CA ASN A 114 -13.25 -12.41 -13.15
C ASN A 114 -13.12 -11.58 -11.88
N LYS A 115 -12.97 -12.26 -10.74
CA LYS A 115 -12.66 -11.67 -9.43
C LYS A 115 -11.41 -12.36 -8.92
N ILE A 116 -10.27 -11.70 -9.09
CA ILE A 116 -8.96 -12.25 -8.83
C ILE A 116 -8.44 -11.68 -7.51
N ILE A 117 -8.12 -12.50 -6.52
CA ILE A 117 -7.49 -12.01 -5.29
C ILE A 117 -5.97 -12.01 -5.44
N HIS A 118 -5.32 -10.91 -5.12
CA HIS A 118 -3.86 -10.80 -5.13
C HIS A 118 -3.27 -11.28 -3.81
N LEU A 119 -2.22 -12.07 -3.90
CA LEU A 119 -1.41 -12.55 -2.79
C LEU A 119 0.00 -11.96 -2.96
N ASP A 120 0.27 -10.91 -2.18
CA ASP A 120 1.59 -10.31 -2.07
C ASP A 120 2.45 -11.10 -1.07
N LEU A 121 3.48 -11.79 -1.58
CA LEU A 121 4.38 -12.62 -0.78
C LEU A 121 5.58 -11.83 -0.23
N LYS A 122 5.64 -10.52 -0.45
CA LYS A 122 6.65 -9.60 0.07
C LYS A 122 6.65 -9.55 1.60
N GLY A 123 7.61 -10.25 2.20
CA GLY A 123 7.93 -10.21 3.63
C GLY A 123 6.91 -10.81 4.61
N ALA A 124 5.65 -11.02 4.20
CA ALA A 124 4.66 -11.79 4.97
C ALA A 124 4.11 -13.01 4.20
N PRO A 125 4.98 -13.91 3.68
CA PRO A 125 4.54 -15.10 2.97
C PRO A 125 3.88 -16.12 3.89
N TYR A 126 2.94 -16.91 3.35
CA TYR A 126 2.22 -17.93 4.09
C TYR A 126 2.97 -19.26 4.08
N LYS A 127 2.88 -20.04 5.16
CA LYS A 127 3.34 -21.43 5.15
C LYS A 127 2.57 -22.22 4.08
N PRO A 128 3.22 -23.12 3.31
CA PRO A 128 2.58 -23.90 2.25
C PRO A 128 1.30 -24.63 2.69
N THR A 129 1.25 -25.09 3.94
CA THR A 129 0.11 -25.79 4.54
C THR A 129 -1.16 -24.94 4.66
N PHE A 130 -1.05 -23.61 4.67
CA PHE A 130 -2.19 -22.70 4.84
C PHE A 130 -3.00 -22.53 3.55
N TYR A 131 -2.36 -22.68 2.38
CA TYR A 131 -2.98 -22.38 1.08
C TYR A 131 -4.23 -23.20 0.77
N ASN A 132 -4.29 -24.48 1.17
CA ASN A 132 -5.44 -25.34 0.90
C ASN A 132 -6.72 -24.84 1.59
N GLU A 133 -6.61 -24.50 2.87
CA GLU A 133 -7.70 -23.90 3.64
C GLU A 133 -8.09 -22.52 3.08
N LEU A 134 -7.08 -21.70 2.73
CA LEU A 134 -7.30 -20.38 2.16
C LEU A 134 -8.03 -20.44 0.81
N PHE A 135 -7.62 -21.32 -0.10
CA PHE A 135 -8.25 -21.51 -1.40
C PHE A 135 -9.63 -22.14 -1.30
N THR A 136 -9.87 -22.99 -0.30
CA THR A 136 -11.24 -23.44 0.03
C THR A 136 -12.13 -22.25 0.35
N PHE A 137 -11.65 -21.32 1.18
CA PHE A 137 -12.38 -20.11 1.53
C PHE A 137 -12.61 -19.21 0.31
N PHE A 138 -11.58 -18.97 -0.51
CA PHE A 138 -11.70 -18.16 -1.74
C PHE A 138 -12.70 -18.73 -2.74
N ASN A 139 -12.67 -20.04 -2.98
CA ASN A 139 -13.63 -20.69 -3.85
C ASN A 139 -15.08 -20.61 -3.28
N ARG A 140 -15.26 -20.72 -1.95
CA ARG A 140 -16.58 -20.49 -1.32
C ARG A 140 -17.08 -19.05 -1.48
N LEU A 141 -16.17 -18.07 -1.51
CA LEU A 141 -16.53 -16.68 -1.83
C LEU A 141 -16.90 -16.48 -3.31
N GLY A 142 -16.59 -17.43 -4.19
CA GLY A 142 -16.79 -17.30 -5.63
C GLY A 142 -15.76 -16.39 -6.30
N LEU A 143 -14.53 -16.34 -5.77
CA LEU A 143 -13.37 -15.83 -6.49
C LEU A 143 -13.04 -16.78 -7.65
N THR A 144 -12.54 -16.22 -8.75
CA THR A 144 -12.25 -16.99 -9.97
C THR A 144 -10.76 -17.29 -10.16
N GLY A 145 -9.90 -16.62 -9.39
CA GLY A 145 -8.47 -16.83 -9.47
C GLY A 145 -7.68 -16.07 -8.42
N VAL A 146 -6.37 -16.28 -8.47
CA VAL A 146 -5.37 -15.65 -7.61
C VAL A 146 -4.27 -15.03 -8.47
N LEU A 147 -3.85 -13.81 -8.13
CA LEU A 147 -2.67 -13.16 -8.68
C LEU A 147 -1.55 -13.32 -7.64
N ILE A 148 -0.48 -14.02 -7.96
CA ILE A 148 0.60 -14.30 -6.99
C ILE A 148 1.85 -13.53 -7.37
N GLU A 149 2.23 -12.57 -6.54
CA GLU A 149 3.48 -11.84 -6.65
C GLU A 149 4.56 -12.56 -5.84
N TRP A 150 5.54 -13.13 -6.55
CA TRP A 150 6.46 -14.11 -5.97
C TRP A 150 7.71 -13.51 -5.32
N GLU A 151 8.32 -12.53 -5.98
CA GLU A 151 9.58 -11.89 -5.58
C GLU A 151 10.63 -12.88 -5.03
N ASP A 152 11.22 -12.60 -3.87
CA ASP A 152 12.31 -13.35 -3.25
C ASP A 152 11.87 -14.70 -2.64
N MET A 153 10.57 -14.99 -2.60
CA MET A 153 10.04 -16.29 -2.15
C MET A 153 10.08 -17.36 -3.24
N PHE A 154 10.31 -16.99 -4.49
CA PHE A 154 10.56 -17.96 -5.56
C PHE A 154 11.99 -18.52 -5.45
N PRO A 155 12.18 -19.85 -5.52
CA PRO A 155 13.50 -20.50 -5.49
C PRO A 155 14.22 -20.35 -6.83
N TYR A 156 14.60 -19.13 -7.18
CA TYR A 156 15.34 -18.84 -8.40
C TYR A 156 16.70 -19.53 -8.42
N THR A 157 17.21 -19.74 -9.64
CA THR A 157 18.49 -20.41 -9.88
C THR A 157 19.52 -19.48 -10.56
N GLY A 158 20.75 -19.98 -10.73
CA GLY A 158 21.82 -19.22 -11.39
C GLY A 158 22.14 -17.92 -10.64
N LYS A 159 22.25 -16.81 -11.38
CA LYS A 159 22.58 -15.50 -10.77
C LYS A 159 21.52 -15.03 -9.76
N LEU A 160 20.25 -15.37 -9.97
CA LEU A 160 19.15 -14.96 -9.10
C LEU A 160 19.14 -15.70 -7.74
N ALA A 161 19.87 -16.82 -7.62
CA ALA A 161 19.95 -17.60 -6.38
C ALA A 161 20.54 -16.80 -5.20
N ASP A 162 21.36 -15.79 -5.48
CA ASP A 162 21.95 -14.92 -4.44
C ASP A 162 20.92 -13.97 -3.80
N ALA A 163 19.72 -13.83 -4.40
CA ALA A 163 18.68 -12.91 -3.97
C ALA A 163 17.46 -13.58 -3.33
N ILE A 164 17.42 -14.91 -3.25
CA ILE A 164 16.28 -15.63 -2.68
C ILE A 164 16.22 -15.45 -1.16
N ASN A 165 15.01 -15.43 -0.62
CA ASN A 165 14.76 -15.30 0.80
C ASN A 165 15.25 -16.54 1.56
N GLY A 166 15.77 -16.40 2.78
CA GLY A 166 16.17 -17.57 3.61
C GLY A 166 15.00 -18.52 3.93
N ASN A 167 13.76 -18.03 3.87
CA ASN A 167 12.53 -18.80 4.03
C ASN A 167 11.83 -19.11 2.69
N HIS A 168 12.52 -18.96 1.55
CA HIS A 168 11.93 -19.17 0.22
C HIS A 168 11.21 -20.53 0.12
N TYR A 169 10.20 -20.61 -0.74
CA TYR A 169 9.54 -21.88 -0.99
C TYR A 169 10.45 -22.85 -1.72
N SER A 170 10.33 -24.15 -1.44
CA SER A 170 10.90 -25.15 -2.35
C SER A 170 10.09 -25.23 -3.64
N MET A 171 10.67 -25.78 -4.72
CA MET A 171 9.90 -26.03 -5.95
C MET A 171 8.71 -26.96 -5.70
N ALA A 172 8.83 -27.91 -4.76
CA ALA A 172 7.73 -28.79 -4.39
C ALA A 172 6.59 -28.02 -3.68
N ASP A 173 6.93 -27.03 -2.84
CA ASP A 173 5.93 -26.15 -2.22
C ASP A 173 5.18 -25.34 -3.28
N ILE A 174 5.89 -24.75 -4.25
CA ILE A 174 5.26 -24.01 -5.36
C ILE A 174 4.33 -24.91 -6.16
N GLU A 175 4.79 -26.10 -6.58
CA GLU A 175 3.95 -27.03 -7.33
C GLU A 175 2.71 -27.46 -6.51
N SER A 176 2.84 -27.65 -5.20
CA SER A 176 1.73 -27.93 -4.29
C SER A 176 0.73 -26.77 -4.21
N ILE A 177 1.20 -25.53 -4.08
CA ILE A 177 0.37 -24.32 -4.06
C ILE A 177 -0.41 -24.20 -5.38
N LEU A 178 0.26 -24.33 -6.53
CA LEU A 178 -0.37 -24.23 -7.84
C LEU A 178 -1.38 -25.38 -8.08
N GLN A 179 -1.04 -26.59 -7.65
CA GLN A 179 -1.95 -27.75 -7.72
C GLN A 179 -3.19 -27.53 -6.85
N SER A 180 -3.04 -26.96 -5.66
CA SER A 180 -4.14 -26.63 -4.76
C SER A 180 -5.07 -25.55 -5.36
N ALA A 181 -4.52 -24.49 -5.96
CA ALA A 181 -5.33 -23.48 -6.63
C ALA A 181 -6.18 -24.11 -7.76
N LYS A 182 -5.55 -24.97 -8.58
CA LYS A 182 -6.21 -25.69 -9.67
C LYS A 182 -7.32 -26.62 -9.17
N SER A 183 -7.10 -27.37 -8.09
CA SER A 183 -8.14 -28.25 -7.52
C SER A 183 -9.33 -27.47 -6.96
N HIS A 184 -9.11 -26.23 -6.54
CA HIS A 184 -10.15 -25.29 -6.12
C HIS A 184 -10.76 -24.49 -7.27
N ARG A 185 -10.40 -24.79 -8.52
CA ARG A 185 -10.88 -24.10 -9.75
C ARG A 185 -10.54 -22.61 -9.76
N LEU A 186 -9.42 -22.23 -9.13
CA LEU A 186 -8.86 -20.89 -9.18
C LEU A 186 -7.82 -20.83 -10.31
N GLU A 187 -7.98 -19.87 -11.22
CA GLU A 187 -6.90 -19.50 -12.13
C GLU A 187 -5.73 -18.93 -11.34
N VAL A 188 -4.49 -19.22 -11.76
CA VAL A 188 -3.29 -18.59 -11.18
C VAL A 188 -2.65 -17.69 -12.22
N ILE A 189 -2.50 -16.42 -11.87
CA ILE A 189 -1.75 -15.42 -12.65
C ILE A 189 -0.46 -15.13 -11.89
N PRO A 190 0.73 -15.51 -12.39
CA PRO A 190 1.99 -15.07 -11.80
C PRO A 190 2.20 -13.57 -12.03
N LEU A 191 2.68 -12.87 -11.01
CA LEU A 191 3.21 -11.51 -11.11
C LEU A 191 4.71 -11.53 -10.85
N VAL A 192 5.47 -10.95 -11.78
CA VAL A 192 6.91 -10.67 -11.62
C VAL A 192 7.13 -9.21 -11.92
N GLN A 193 7.76 -8.49 -11.00
CA GLN A 193 8.17 -7.11 -11.23
C GLN A 193 9.30 -7.06 -12.25
N THR A 194 9.14 -6.23 -13.30
CA THR A 194 10.10 -6.16 -14.41
C THR A 194 10.68 -4.78 -14.64
N PHE A 195 10.29 -3.79 -13.83
CA PHE A 195 10.70 -2.40 -14.01
C PHE A 195 11.00 -1.66 -12.69
N GLY A 196 9.95 -1.30 -11.93
CA GLY A 196 10.02 -0.80 -10.55
C GLY A 196 9.85 -1.93 -9.52
N HIS A 197 9.77 -1.59 -8.24
CA HIS A 197 9.59 -2.53 -7.11
C HIS A 197 10.60 -3.70 -7.09
N LEU A 198 11.84 -3.43 -7.50
CA LEU A 198 12.92 -4.41 -7.50
C LEU A 198 13.85 -4.26 -6.30
N GLU A 199 13.41 -3.61 -5.21
CA GLU A 199 14.23 -3.39 -4.02
C GLU A 199 14.67 -4.71 -3.40
N TRP A 200 13.86 -5.76 -3.51
CA TRP A 200 14.16 -7.10 -2.99
C TRP A 200 15.51 -7.64 -3.46
N ILE A 201 15.81 -7.44 -4.74
CA ILE A 201 17.05 -7.88 -5.38
C ILE A 201 18.08 -6.75 -5.45
N LEU A 202 17.67 -5.54 -5.81
CA LEU A 202 18.59 -4.43 -6.04
C LEU A 202 19.16 -3.85 -4.75
N LYS A 203 18.59 -4.13 -3.57
CA LYS A 203 19.21 -3.74 -2.28
C LYS A 203 20.52 -4.49 -2.01
N LEU A 204 20.73 -5.63 -2.65
CA LEU A 204 21.87 -6.52 -2.40
C LEU A 204 23.14 -6.04 -3.13
N PRO A 205 24.34 -6.18 -2.50
CA PRO A 205 25.62 -5.77 -3.08
C PRO A 205 25.87 -6.28 -4.51
N GLU A 206 25.49 -7.51 -4.80
CA GLU A 206 25.72 -8.24 -6.05
C GLU A 206 24.96 -7.65 -7.23
N PHE A 207 23.87 -6.93 -6.96
CA PHE A 207 22.95 -6.38 -7.96
C PHE A 207 22.94 -4.85 -8.00
N MET A 208 23.68 -4.16 -7.13
CA MET A 208 23.66 -2.70 -7.05
C MET A 208 24.04 -2.00 -8.35
N GLU A 209 24.96 -2.58 -9.14
CA GLU A 209 25.36 -2.00 -10.43
C GLU A 209 24.29 -2.11 -11.51
N LEU A 210 23.22 -2.89 -11.26
CA LEU A 210 22.05 -2.95 -12.12
C LEU A 210 20.99 -1.90 -11.77
N ARG A 211 21.20 -1.04 -10.77
CA ARG A 211 20.26 0.03 -10.44
C ARG A 211 20.25 1.11 -11.52
N GLU A 212 19.09 1.69 -11.78
CA GLU A 212 18.95 2.87 -12.62
C GLU A 212 19.63 4.07 -11.95
N ASP A 213 19.38 4.31 -10.66
CA ASP A 213 20.10 5.27 -9.82
C ASP A 213 20.79 4.55 -8.66
N LYS A 214 22.10 4.78 -8.48
CA LYS A 214 22.91 4.10 -7.46
C LYS A 214 22.36 4.27 -6.03
N ARG A 215 21.66 5.37 -5.75
CA ARG A 215 21.10 5.71 -4.44
C ARG A 215 19.83 4.91 -4.09
N TYR A 216 19.15 4.40 -5.10
CA TYR A 216 17.75 3.98 -5.02
C TYR A 216 17.60 2.55 -5.56
N PRO A 217 17.27 1.55 -4.72
CA PRO A 217 17.12 0.17 -5.17
C PRO A 217 15.77 -0.13 -5.84
N GLN A 218 14.93 0.87 -6.14
CA GLN A 218 13.58 0.67 -6.66
C GLN A 218 13.57 0.20 -8.13
N VAL A 219 14.37 0.85 -8.98
CA VAL A 219 14.29 0.74 -10.44
C VAL A 219 15.56 0.14 -11.01
N ILE A 220 15.42 -0.88 -11.85
CA ILE A 220 16.54 -1.51 -12.57
C ILE A 220 16.95 -0.65 -13.77
N CYS A 221 18.25 -0.63 -14.12
CA CYS A 221 18.82 -0.01 -15.32
C CYS A 221 18.35 -0.77 -16.58
N PHE A 222 17.07 -0.62 -16.88
CA PHE A 222 16.27 -1.49 -17.74
C PHE A 222 16.71 -1.49 -19.22
N ALA A 223 17.47 -0.48 -19.64
CA ALA A 223 18.06 -0.42 -20.97
C ALA A 223 19.39 -1.20 -21.09
N ALA A 224 20.03 -1.59 -19.98
CA ALA A 224 21.24 -2.41 -20.02
C ALA A 224 20.93 -3.86 -20.38
N ASP A 225 21.82 -4.49 -21.17
CA ASP A 225 21.64 -5.87 -21.62
C ASP A 225 21.68 -6.86 -20.45
N GLU A 226 22.55 -6.64 -19.47
CA GLU A 226 22.66 -7.45 -18.26
C GLU A 226 21.38 -7.38 -17.41
N ALA A 227 20.80 -6.19 -17.26
CA ALA A 227 19.54 -5.99 -16.57
C ALA A 227 18.40 -6.71 -17.30
N PHE A 228 18.32 -6.58 -18.62
CA PHE A 228 17.27 -7.25 -19.39
C PHE A 228 17.43 -8.77 -19.41
N LYS A 229 18.67 -9.30 -19.41
CA LYS A 229 18.91 -10.74 -19.22
C LYS A 229 18.37 -11.22 -17.87
N LEU A 230 18.58 -10.46 -16.80
CA LEU A 230 18.04 -10.77 -15.48
C LEU A 230 16.51 -10.78 -15.48
N ILE A 231 15.87 -9.77 -16.07
CA ILE A 231 14.40 -9.69 -16.22
C ILE A 231 13.85 -10.92 -16.95
N LYS A 232 14.45 -11.27 -18.09
CA LYS A 232 14.04 -12.46 -18.85
C LYS A 232 14.19 -13.74 -18.02
N GLN A 233 15.29 -13.89 -17.29
CA GLN A 233 15.50 -15.05 -16.43
C GLN A 233 14.42 -15.15 -15.34
N MET A 234 14.08 -14.04 -14.66
CA MET A 234 13.01 -14.03 -13.64
C MET A 234 11.66 -14.47 -14.24
N VAL A 235 11.30 -13.90 -15.39
CA VAL A 235 10.08 -14.24 -16.13
C VAL A 235 10.08 -15.72 -16.53
N ASP A 236 11.16 -16.19 -17.15
CA ASP A 236 11.27 -17.54 -17.70
C ASP A 236 11.13 -18.61 -16.61
N GLU A 237 11.80 -18.44 -15.47
CA GLU A 237 11.78 -19.40 -14.36
C GLU A 237 10.38 -19.50 -13.73
N VAL A 238 9.71 -18.38 -13.47
CA VAL A 238 8.33 -18.37 -12.95
C VAL A 238 7.36 -18.94 -13.99
N ALA A 239 7.45 -18.50 -15.24
CA ALA A 239 6.58 -18.99 -16.30
C ALA A 239 6.74 -20.50 -16.56
N ALA A 240 7.95 -21.05 -16.43
CA ALA A 240 8.22 -22.47 -16.66
C ALA A 240 7.44 -23.38 -15.73
N VAL A 241 7.32 -23.04 -14.44
CA VAL A 241 6.53 -23.84 -13.49
C VAL A 241 5.03 -23.60 -13.67
N HIS A 242 4.60 -22.34 -13.84
CA HIS A 242 3.17 -22.00 -14.00
C HIS A 242 2.55 -22.61 -15.26
N LYS A 243 3.30 -22.74 -16.37
CA LYS A 243 2.83 -23.42 -17.59
C LYS A 243 2.38 -24.85 -17.34
N LYS A 244 3.03 -25.59 -16.43
CA LYS A 244 2.63 -26.97 -16.07
C LYS A 244 1.19 -27.03 -15.51
N PHE A 245 0.72 -25.91 -14.95
CA PHE A 245 -0.59 -25.79 -14.33
C PHE A 245 -1.62 -25.04 -15.19
N GLY A 246 -1.28 -24.71 -16.44
CA GLY A 246 -2.21 -24.10 -17.40
C GLY A 246 -2.26 -22.57 -17.33
N MET A 247 -1.11 -21.92 -17.11
CA MET A 247 -0.95 -20.47 -17.18
C MET A 247 -1.53 -19.89 -18.48
N LYS A 248 -2.49 -18.98 -18.36
CA LYS A 248 -3.12 -18.25 -19.49
C LYS A 248 -2.69 -16.80 -19.57
N ARG A 249 -2.38 -16.22 -18.41
CA ARG A 249 -2.07 -14.82 -18.21
C ARG A 249 -0.77 -14.68 -17.42
N PHE A 250 -0.03 -13.61 -17.63
CA PHE A 250 1.17 -13.28 -16.88
C PHE A 250 1.18 -11.78 -16.59
N HIS A 251 1.34 -11.40 -15.32
CA HIS A 251 1.41 -10.00 -14.92
C HIS A 251 2.89 -9.57 -14.80
N MET A 252 3.30 -8.59 -15.59
CA MET A 252 4.70 -8.14 -15.64
C MET A 252 5.02 -6.98 -14.68
N GLY A 253 4.04 -6.59 -13.86
CA GLY A 253 4.14 -5.47 -12.93
C GLY A 253 4.18 -4.16 -13.73
N ALA A 254 5.33 -3.49 -13.66
CA ALA A 254 5.66 -2.27 -14.41
C ALA A 254 4.99 -0.99 -13.89
N ASP A 255 4.78 -0.93 -12.59
CA ASP A 255 4.31 0.21 -11.81
C ASP A 255 5.45 1.05 -11.20
N GLU A 256 5.12 2.31 -10.89
CA GLU A 256 5.83 3.24 -9.99
C GLU A 256 7.35 3.40 -10.23
N ALA A 257 7.81 3.25 -11.47
CA ALA A 257 9.22 3.41 -11.84
C ALA A 257 9.59 4.90 -12.04
N PHE A 258 9.77 5.63 -10.94
CA PHE A 258 9.97 7.09 -10.99
C PHE A 258 11.42 7.50 -11.32
N GLN A 259 12.42 6.77 -10.82
CA GLN A 259 13.85 7.13 -10.90
C GLN A 259 14.48 6.76 -12.26
N VAL A 260 13.87 7.16 -13.38
CA VAL A 260 14.37 6.89 -14.74
C VAL A 260 15.22 8.04 -15.28
N GLY A 261 16.33 7.71 -15.94
CA GLY A 261 17.20 8.65 -16.67
C GLY A 261 18.55 8.91 -16.00
N PHE A 262 19.09 7.92 -15.29
CA PHE A 262 20.32 8.06 -14.49
C PHE A 262 21.44 7.14 -14.96
N CYS A 263 21.14 5.88 -15.31
CA CYS A 263 22.19 4.97 -15.74
C CYS A 263 22.60 5.22 -17.20
N ASN A 264 23.86 4.93 -17.53
CA ASN A 264 24.42 5.21 -18.86
C ASN A 264 23.68 4.51 -20.00
N ALA A 265 23.16 3.29 -19.78
CA ALA A 265 22.42 2.56 -20.81
C ALA A 265 21.08 3.24 -21.11
N THR A 266 20.36 3.66 -20.07
CA THR A 266 19.07 4.36 -20.19
C THR A 266 19.26 5.72 -20.84
N LEU A 267 20.30 6.48 -20.47
CA LEU A 267 20.63 7.75 -21.12
C LEU A 267 20.89 7.59 -22.62
N LYS A 268 21.62 6.55 -23.03
CA LYS A 268 21.87 6.25 -24.45
C LYS A 268 20.58 5.86 -25.17
N ARG A 269 19.72 5.06 -24.53
CA ARG A 269 18.42 4.67 -25.10
C ARG A 269 17.49 5.86 -25.26
N MET A 270 17.42 6.75 -24.27
CA MET A 270 16.66 7.99 -24.34
C MET A 270 17.08 8.89 -25.49
N ALA A 271 18.38 8.93 -25.82
CA ALA A 271 18.84 9.67 -27.00
C ALA A 271 18.33 9.08 -28.33
N ILE A 272 18.03 7.78 -28.38
CA ILE A 272 17.47 7.09 -29.54
C ILE A 272 15.95 7.26 -29.61
N ASP A 273 15.25 7.05 -28.50
CA ASP A 273 13.79 7.15 -28.42
C ASP A 273 13.30 8.62 -28.45
N GLY A 274 14.17 9.56 -28.09
CA GLY A 274 13.93 11.00 -28.12
C GLY A 274 13.28 11.57 -26.85
N SER A 275 12.79 10.73 -25.93
CA SER A 275 12.28 11.17 -24.63
C SER A 275 12.32 10.08 -23.56
N LYS A 276 12.17 10.48 -22.29
CA LYS A 276 12.05 9.57 -21.14
C LYS A 276 10.80 8.69 -21.26
N GLU A 277 9.68 9.30 -21.59
CA GLU A 277 8.36 8.65 -21.73
C GLU A 277 8.42 7.57 -22.82
N ARG A 278 8.99 7.89 -23.99
CA ARG A 278 9.16 6.91 -25.07
C ARG A 278 10.09 5.76 -24.69
N THR A 279 11.11 6.02 -23.89
CA THR A 279 12.03 4.98 -23.39
C THR A 279 11.33 4.04 -22.39
N ILE A 280 10.43 4.58 -21.57
CA ILE A 280 9.55 3.78 -20.69
C ILE A 280 8.62 2.90 -21.53
N LEU A 281 7.92 3.47 -22.50
CA LEU A 281 7.01 2.71 -23.38
C LEU A 281 7.76 1.64 -24.18
N TRP A 282 8.94 1.95 -24.69
CA TRP A 282 9.81 0.98 -25.34
C TRP A 282 10.13 -0.20 -24.42
N HIS A 283 10.49 0.06 -23.17
CA HIS A 283 10.84 -0.99 -22.22
C HIS A 283 9.63 -1.90 -21.93
N ILE A 284 8.50 -1.29 -21.57
CA ILE A 284 7.26 -2.01 -21.27
C ILE A 284 6.84 -2.86 -22.48
N ALA A 285 6.82 -2.27 -23.67
CA ALA A 285 6.49 -2.98 -24.91
C ALA A 285 7.46 -4.14 -25.19
N ARG A 286 8.78 -3.91 -25.07
CA ARG A 286 9.81 -4.94 -25.31
C ARG A 286 9.64 -6.12 -24.37
N THR A 287 9.38 -5.87 -23.09
CA THR A 287 9.18 -6.93 -22.10
C THR A 287 7.86 -7.66 -22.34
N ALA A 288 6.76 -6.96 -22.65
CA ALA A 288 5.49 -7.59 -22.99
C ALA A 288 5.56 -8.47 -24.25
N HIS A 289 6.21 -7.98 -25.31
CA HIS A 289 6.49 -8.77 -26.51
C HIS A 289 7.28 -10.02 -26.17
N TYR A 290 8.35 -9.90 -25.39
CA TYR A 290 9.14 -11.06 -24.97
C TYR A 290 8.28 -12.12 -24.26
N ILE A 291 7.46 -11.70 -23.29
CA ILE A 291 6.59 -12.62 -22.54
C ILE A 291 5.58 -13.30 -23.47
N LYS A 292 4.88 -12.51 -24.30
CA LYS A 292 3.86 -13.00 -25.20
C LYS A 292 4.43 -13.97 -26.25
N ASP A 293 5.53 -13.60 -26.89
CA ASP A 293 6.13 -14.40 -27.97
C ASP A 293 6.78 -15.68 -27.44
N THR A 294 7.38 -15.64 -26.24
CA THR A 294 8.09 -16.79 -25.63
C THR A 294 7.14 -17.74 -24.89
N HIS A 295 6.08 -17.21 -24.28
CA HIS A 295 5.19 -17.99 -23.42
C HIS A 295 3.79 -18.19 -23.96
N ASN A 296 3.38 -17.46 -25.00
CA ASN A 296 2.07 -17.53 -25.64
C ASN A 296 0.92 -17.37 -24.64
N VAL A 297 0.98 -16.27 -23.88
CA VAL A 297 0.02 -15.89 -22.83
C VAL A 297 -0.39 -14.43 -23.01
N ASP A 298 -1.54 -14.05 -22.45
CA ASP A 298 -1.92 -12.65 -22.35
C ASP A 298 -1.09 -11.95 -21.27
N VAL A 299 -0.64 -10.73 -21.53
CA VAL A 299 0.27 -9.99 -20.64
C VAL A 299 -0.46 -8.85 -19.97
N LEU A 300 -0.44 -8.83 -18.65
CA LEU A 300 -1.06 -7.80 -17.83
C LEU A 300 0.03 -6.87 -17.30
N ALA A 301 -0.26 -5.57 -17.24
CA ALA A 301 0.63 -4.59 -16.65
C ALA A 301 -0.18 -3.52 -15.91
N TRP A 302 0.36 -3.02 -14.80
CA TRP A 302 -0.22 -1.89 -14.11
C TRP A 302 -0.18 -0.63 -15.00
N HIS A 303 -1.29 0.10 -15.05
CA HIS A 303 -1.50 1.14 -16.06
C HIS A 303 -0.64 2.40 -15.91
N ASP A 304 -0.18 2.73 -14.71
CA ASP A 304 0.26 4.07 -14.29
C ASP A 304 1.46 4.58 -15.09
N MET A 305 2.35 3.68 -15.51
CA MET A 305 3.54 4.06 -16.29
C MET A 305 3.27 4.33 -17.77
N PHE A 306 2.07 4.03 -18.30
CA PHE A 306 1.77 4.21 -19.72
C PHE A 306 0.37 4.76 -20.04
N ALA A 307 -0.53 4.91 -19.06
CA ALA A 307 -1.89 5.40 -19.29
C ALA A 307 -1.95 6.82 -19.88
N HIS A 308 -0.93 7.65 -19.62
CA HIS A 308 -0.85 9.01 -20.17
C HIS A 308 -0.15 9.09 -21.53
N ALA A 309 0.29 7.95 -22.09
CA ALA A 309 0.95 7.93 -23.39
C ALA A 309 0.00 8.38 -24.50
N ASN A 310 0.54 9.14 -25.46
CA ASN A 310 -0.24 9.48 -26.63
C ASN A 310 -0.48 8.24 -27.50
N GLY A 311 -1.62 8.20 -28.19
CA GLY A 311 -2.00 7.03 -29.00
C GLY A 311 -1.07 6.75 -30.19
N GLN A 312 -0.26 7.72 -30.64
CA GLN A 312 0.72 7.47 -31.71
C GLN A 312 1.88 6.61 -31.20
N ASP A 313 2.41 6.92 -30.01
CA ASP A 313 3.50 6.17 -29.39
C ASP A 313 3.03 4.77 -28.98
N LEU A 314 1.81 4.63 -28.44
CA LEU A 314 1.23 3.31 -28.13
C LEU A 314 1.17 2.38 -29.37
N ARG A 315 0.78 2.95 -30.53
CA ARG A 315 0.77 2.21 -31.80
C ARG A 315 2.18 1.96 -32.34
N TYR A 316 3.07 2.93 -32.23
CA TYR A 316 4.45 2.80 -32.69
C TYR A 316 5.18 1.63 -32.00
N TYR A 317 4.99 1.50 -30.68
CA TYR A 317 5.54 0.41 -29.89
C TYR A 317 4.64 -0.85 -29.87
N LYS A 318 3.52 -0.84 -30.59
CA LYS A 318 2.54 -1.95 -30.68
C LYS A 318 2.03 -2.47 -29.33
N MET A 319 1.97 -1.60 -28.32
CA MET A 319 1.56 -1.98 -26.96
C MET A 319 0.13 -2.52 -26.92
N THR A 320 -0.77 -1.97 -27.73
CA THR A 320 -2.18 -2.35 -27.81
C THR A 320 -2.42 -3.78 -28.28
N ASP A 321 -1.42 -4.40 -28.90
CA ASP A 321 -1.50 -5.77 -29.43
C ASP A 321 -1.05 -6.81 -28.39
N VAL A 322 -0.33 -6.37 -27.35
CA VAL A 322 0.39 -7.26 -26.44
C VAL A 322 0.04 -7.10 -24.96
N ILE A 323 -0.52 -5.95 -24.55
CA ILE A 323 -0.83 -5.65 -23.14
C ILE A 323 -2.34 -5.54 -22.90
N GLU A 324 -2.79 -6.12 -21.80
CA GLU A 324 -4.05 -5.81 -21.14
C GLU A 324 -3.76 -4.90 -19.92
N PRO A 325 -4.13 -3.61 -19.96
CA PRO A 325 -3.88 -2.71 -18.83
C PRO A 325 -4.74 -3.05 -17.62
N VAL A 326 -4.11 -2.98 -16.44
CA VAL A 326 -4.76 -3.07 -15.14
C VAL A 326 -4.79 -1.69 -14.49
N LEU A 327 -5.96 -1.06 -14.51
CA LEU A 327 -6.18 0.25 -13.90
C LEU A 327 -6.38 0.05 -12.39
N TRP A 328 -5.48 0.57 -11.58
CA TRP A 328 -5.55 0.44 -10.11
C TRP A 328 -5.80 1.79 -9.43
N SER A 329 -6.59 1.77 -8.37
CA SER A 329 -6.78 2.89 -7.44
C SER A 329 -7.51 2.41 -6.19
N TYR A 330 -7.06 2.89 -5.04
CA TYR A 330 -7.52 2.44 -3.73
C TYR A 330 -8.30 3.52 -2.97
N ALA A 331 -8.62 4.65 -3.61
CA ALA A 331 -9.42 5.70 -2.99
C ALA A 331 -10.87 5.26 -2.73
N GLU A 332 -11.49 5.80 -1.69
CA GLU A 332 -12.90 5.56 -1.35
C GLU A 332 -13.86 6.17 -2.39
N ASP A 333 -13.47 7.29 -2.99
CA ASP A 333 -14.21 7.98 -4.05
C ASP A 333 -13.38 8.07 -5.33
N LEU A 334 -13.49 7.06 -6.18
CA LEU A 334 -12.77 7.01 -7.45
C LEU A 334 -13.19 8.09 -8.44
N ASP A 335 -14.35 8.73 -8.31
CA ASP A 335 -14.74 9.79 -9.27
C ASP A 335 -13.82 11.00 -9.16
N SER A 336 -13.30 11.26 -7.95
CA SER A 336 -12.35 12.34 -7.69
C SER A 336 -10.92 12.03 -8.18
N TYR A 337 -10.56 10.76 -8.31
CA TYR A 337 -9.18 10.33 -8.62
C TYR A 337 -9.02 9.69 -10.01
N LEU A 338 -10.08 9.08 -10.53
CA LEU A 338 -10.16 8.41 -11.83
C LEU A 338 -11.28 9.04 -12.67
N PRO A 339 -11.03 10.22 -13.27
CA PRO A 339 -11.99 10.82 -14.19
C PRO A 339 -12.19 9.90 -15.39
N PHE A 340 -13.35 10.01 -16.05
CA PHE A 340 -13.68 9.16 -17.21
C PHE A 340 -12.65 9.25 -18.36
N SER A 341 -11.90 10.36 -18.45
CA SER A 341 -10.78 10.49 -19.40
C SER A 341 -9.66 9.46 -19.19
N ALA A 342 -9.48 8.93 -17.97
CA ALA A 342 -8.54 7.84 -17.70
C ALA A 342 -8.94 6.56 -18.46
N TRP A 343 -10.23 6.22 -18.47
CA TRP A 343 -10.75 5.11 -19.28
C TRP A 343 -10.59 5.37 -20.78
N LEU A 344 -10.88 6.59 -21.23
CA LEU A 344 -10.71 6.97 -22.64
C LEU A 344 -9.25 6.87 -23.10
N ALA A 345 -8.29 7.14 -22.22
CA ALA A 345 -6.87 6.98 -22.52
C ALA A 345 -6.48 5.50 -22.74
N LEU A 346 -7.20 4.57 -22.11
CA LEU A 346 -7.03 3.13 -22.29
C LEU A 346 -7.86 2.55 -23.45
N LYS A 347 -8.76 3.32 -24.07
CA LYS A 347 -9.59 2.86 -25.20
C LYS A 347 -8.83 2.21 -26.37
N PRO A 348 -7.56 2.58 -26.69
CA PRO A 348 -6.79 1.86 -27.70
C PRO A 348 -6.54 0.38 -27.36
N PHE A 349 -6.62 0.00 -26.08
CA PHE A 349 -6.54 -1.38 -25.62
C PHE A 349 -7.94 -2.00 -25.69
N LYS A 350 -8.03 -3.20 -26.27
CA LYS A 350 -9.32 -3.88 -26.48
C LYS A 350 -9.91 -4.46 -25.20
N ARG A 351 -9.03 -4.89 -24.31
CA ARG A 351 -9.34 -5.60 -23.06
C ARG A 351 -8.72 -4.83 -21.90
N VAL A 352 -9.47 -4.67 -20.82
CA VAL A 352 -9.01 -3.91 -19.65
C VAL A 352 -9.43 -4.59 -18.35
N TRP A 353 -8.71 -4.27 -17.28
CA TRP A 353 -8.99 -4.70 -15.92
C TRP A 353 -9.08 -3.49 -14.99
N GLY A 354 -9.91 -3.62 -13.95
CA GLY A 354 -9.84 -2.74 -12.78
C GLY A 354 -9.08 -3.42 -11.63
N SER A 355 -8.66 -2.64 -10.64
CA SER A 355 -8.01 -3.16 -9.45
C SER A 355 -8.35 -2.38 -8.18
N SER A 356 -9.08 -3.04 -7.28
CA SER A 356 -9.42 -2.59 -5.92
C SER A 356 -8.41 -3.09 -4.89
N ALA A 357 -8.59 -2.79 -3.60
CA ALA A 357 -7.78 -3.32 -2.50
C ALA A 357 -8.61 -3.81 -1.31
N ILE A 358 -8.08 -4.80 -0.58
CA ILE A 358 -8.63 -5.26 0.73
C ILE A 358 -7.64 -5.16 1.89
N LYS A 359 -6.37 -4.84 1.63
CA LYS A 359 -5.34 -4.57 2.65
C LYS A 359 -4.15 -3.81 2.06
N GLY A 360 -3.36 -3.17 2.91
CA GLY A 360 -2.11 -2.51 2.53
C GLY A 360 -2.30 -1.27 1.67
N ALA A 361 -3.48 -0.63 1.73
CA ALA A 361 -3.77 0.61 1.04
C ALA A 361 -4.38 1.71 1.95
N ASP A 362 -4.24 1.55 3.28
CA ASP A 362 -4.73 2.48 4.30
C ASP A 362 -3.56 3.10 5.13
N GLY A 363 -2.35 3.05 4.58
CA GLY A 363 -1.12 3.57 5.16
C GLY A 363 -0.07 2.51 5.49
N PRO A 364 1.23 2.88 5.55
CA PRO A 364 2.34 1.94 5.70
C PRO A 364 2.50 1.36 7.13
N MET A 365 1.82 1.91 8.14
CA MET A 365 1.89 1.49 9.54
C MET A 365 0.51 1.07 10.06
N GLN A 366 -0.22 0.29 9.26
CA GLN A 366 -1.50 -0.28 9.66
C GLN A 366 -1.34 -1.77 9.90
N TYR A 367 -1.92 -2.29 10.98
CA TYR A 367 -1.90 -3.73 11.30
C TYR A 367 -3.31 -4.30 11.52
N ARG A 368 -4.32 -3.43 11.56
CA ARG A 368 -5.74 -3.75 11.74
C ARG A 368 -6.50 -3.33 10.48
N SER A 369 -7.51 -4.11 10.10
CA SER A 369 -8.40 -3.76 8.98
C SER A 369 -9.25 -2.50 9.27
N ASN A 370 -9.46 -1.71 8.23
CA ASN A 370 -10.46 -0.66 8.12
C ASN A 370 -11.54 -1.08 7.11
N PRO A 371 -12.58 -1.84 7.53
CA PRO A 371 -13.52 -2.45 6.59
C PRO A 371 -14.29 -1.41 5.77
N MET A 372 -14.67 -0.29 6.40
CA MET A 372 -15.38 0.80 5.74
C MET A 372 -14.60 1.38 4.56
N HIS A 373 -13.29 1.62 4.72
CA HIS A 373 -12.43 2.14 3.66
C HIS A 373 -12.43 1.22 2.43
N TYR A 374 -12.10 -0.06 2.64
CA TYR A 374 -12.01 -1.03 1.54
C TYR A 374 -13.36 -1.31 0.89
N ILE A 375 -14.45 -1.34 1.66
CA ILE A 375 -15.80 -1.55 1.10
C ILE A 375 -16.23 -0.37 0.24
N LYS A 376 -16.00 0.88 0.68
CA LYS A 376 -16.28 2.06 -0.14
C LYS A 376 -15.46 2.06 -1.43
N ASN A 377 -14.19 1.65 -1.38
CA ASN A 377 -13.39 1.47 -2.59
C ASN A 377 -14.07 0.49 -3.57
N HIS A 378 -14.62 -0.64 -3.09
CA HIS A 378 -15.35 -1.59 -3.92
C HIS A 378 -16.69 -1.03 -4.46
N GLU A 379 -17.44 -0.29 -3.65
CA GLU A 379 -18.65 0.42 -4.10
C GLU A 379 -18.34 1.45 -5.20
N SER A 380 -17.21 2.14 -5.08
CA SER A 380 -16.73 3.08 -6.08
C SER A 380 -16.27 2.37 -7.36
N TRP A 381 -15.61 1.20 -7.24
CA TRP A 381 -15.27 0.35 -8.36
C TRP A 381 -16.49 -0.18 -9.11
N VAL A 382 -17.57 -0.55 -8.41
CA VAL A 382 -18.85 -0.87 -9.04
C VAL A 382 -19.32 0.29 -9.92
N THR A 383 -19.25 1.52 -9.42
CA THR A 383 -19.65 2.73 -10.17
C THR A 383 -18.77 2.94 -11.40
N GLN A 384 -17.45 2.83 -11.25
CA GLN A 384 -16.48 3.00 -12.34
C GLN A 384 -16.65 1.94 -13.44
N MET A 385 -16.77 0.67 -13.07
CA MET A 385 -16.99 -0.41 -14.04
C MET A 385 -18.29 -0.23 -14.83
N ASN A 386 -19.38 0.18 -14.16
CA ASN A 386 -20.66 0.45 -14.82
C ASN A 386 -20.59 1.56 -15.87
N ARG A 387 -19.71 2.56 -15.66
CA ARG A 387 -19.49 3.64 -16.62
C ARG A 387 -18.58 3.24 -17.78
N ALA A 388 -17.62 2.34 -17.54
CA ALA A 388 -16.53 2.08 -18.46
C ALA A 388 -16.69 0.82 -19.32
N TYR A 389 -17.43 -0.21 -18.87
CA TYR A 389 -17.40 -1.54 -19.50
C TYR A 389 -17.81 -1.56 -20.99
N GLN A 390 -18.65 -0.61 -21.41
CA GLN A 390 -19.13 -0.49 -22.80
C GLN A 390 -18.12 0.17 -23.74
N GLU A 391 -17.05 0.78 -23.22
CA GLU A 391 -16.01 1.43 -24.02
C GLU A 391 -14.98 0.44 -24.59
N PHE A 392 -15.00 -0.81 -24.12
CA PHE A 392 -14.03 -1.85 -24.42
C PHE A 392 -14.70 -3.07 -25.05
N GLU A 393 -13.94 -3.88 -25.79
CA GLU A 393 -14.44 -5.18 -26.26
C GLU A 393 -14.76 -6.08 -25.06
N VAL A 394 -13.86 -6.08 -24.06
CA VAL A 394 -14.02 -6.83 -22.81
C VAL A 394 -13.47 -6.05 -21.62
N PHE A 395 -14.30 -5.84 -20.61
CA PHE A 395 -13.85 -5.54 -19.25
C PHE A 395 -13.67 -6.87 -18.52
N GLU A 396 -12.44 -7.34 -18.45
CA GLU A 396 -12.12 -8.72 -18.06
C GLU A 396 -12.50 -9.03 -16.61
N GLY A 397 -12.30 -8.07 -15.71
CA GLY A 397 -12.69 -8.24 -14.32
C GLY A 397 -11.99 -7.28 -13.36
N LEU A 398 -12.07 -7.62 -12.08
CA LEU A 398 -11.48 -6.86 -10.99
C LEU A 398 -10.42 -7.71 -10.28
N ILE A 399 -9.21 -7.17 -10.19
CA ILE A 399 -8.16 -7.67 -9.31
C ILE A 399 -8.34 -7.00 -7.94
N ILE A 400 -8.35 -7.78 -6.88
CA ILE A 400 -8.57 -7.33 -5.50
C ILE A 400 -7.22 -7.43 -4.81
N THR A 401 -6.51 -6.31 -4.67
CA THR A 401 -5.13 -6.30 -4.19
C THR A 401 -5.02 -6.49 -2.70
N GLY A 402 -3.91 -7.10 -2.27
CA GLY A 402 -3.64 -7.33 -0.87
C GLY A 402 -2.17 -7.16 -0.52
N TRP A 403 -1.69 -5.92 -0.56
CA TRP A 403 -0.30 -5.55 -0.32
C TRP A 403 0.14 -5.82 1.11
N SER A 404 1.32 -6.40 1.29
CA SER A 404 1.87 -6.78 2.60
C SER A 404 2.81 -5.73 3.19
N ARG A 405 3.29 -4.79 2.36
CA ARG A 405 4.03 -3.57 2.72
C ARG A 405 4.13 -2.66 1.49
N TYR A 406 4.56 -1.42 1.69
CA TYR A 406 4.65 -0.43 0.61
C TYR A 406 5.90 -0.60 -0.25
N ASP A 407 7.01 -1.03 0.35
CA ASP A 407 8.24 -1.45 -0.32
C ASP A 407 9.00 -2.44 0.60
N HIS A 408 10.14 -2.99 0.14
CA HIS A 408 10.98 -3.90 0.94
C HIS A 408 11.66 -3.28 2.16
N LEU A 409 11.62 -1.96 2.31
CA LEU A 409 12.29 -1.20 3.35
C LEU A 409 11.29 -0.70 4.42
N ALA A 410 10.00 -0.73 4.10
CA ALA A 410 8.91 -0.45 5.02
C ALA A 410 8.59 -1.68 5.89
N ILE A 411 8.03 -1.39 7.07
CA ILE A 411 7.42 -2.38 7.94
C ILE A 411 6.17 -2.99 7.28
N MET A 412 5.75 -4.16 7.76
CA MET A 412 4.52 -4.82 7.32
C MET A 412 3.27 -3.98 7.53
N THR A 413 2.32 -4.05 6.60
CA THR A 413 0.96 -3.54 6.76
C THR A 413 0.03 -4.63 7.31
N GLU A 414 -1.29 -4.53 7.10
CA GLU A 414 -2.24 -5.49 7.62
C GLU A 414 -1.98 -6.89 7.06
N LEU A 415 -2.03 -7.89 7.94
CA LEU A 415 -1.92 -9.29 7.56
C LEU A 415 -3.23 -9.77 6.92
N LEU A 416 -3.16 -10.82 6.09
CA LEU A 416 -4.33 -11.31 5.35
C LEU A 416 -5.52 -11.70 6.24
N PRO A 417 -5.35 -12.47 7.35
CA PRO A 417 -6.48 -12.94 8.14
C PRO A 417 -7.37 -11.83 8.69
N VAL A 418 -6.81 -10.65 9.00
CA VAL A 418 -7.59 -9.56 9.57
C VAL A 418 -8.52 -8.89 8.57
N ASN A 419 -8.32 -9.13 7.26
CA ASN A 419 -9.08 -8.56 6.17
C ASN A 419 -10.01 -9.55 5.47
N LEU A 420 -10.01 -10.84 5.84
CA LEU A 420 -10.90 -11.84 5.23
C LEU A 420 -12.40 -11.57 5.44
N PRO A 421 -12.86 -11.05 6.60
CA PRO A 421 -14.24 -10.60 6.74
C PRO A 421 -14.59 -9.45 5.77
N THR A 422 -13.68 -8.48 5.63
CA THR A 422 -13.82 -7.36 4.70
C THR A 422 -13.88 -7.85 3.26
N LEU A 423 -13.04 -8.83 2.87
CA LEU A 423 -13.09 -9.46 1.57
C LEU A 423 -14.45 -10.11 1.29
N ALA A 424 -15.06 -10.79 2.26
CA ALA A 424 -16.40 -11.36 2.09
C ALA A 424 -17.44 -10.27 1.79
N MET A 425 -17.45 -9.19 2.57
CA MET A 425 -18.33 -8.04 2.35
C MET A 425 -18.09 -7.37 1.00
N SER A 426 -16.84 -7.16 0.61
CA SER A 426 -16.46 -6.63 -0.70
C SER A 426 -16.96 -7.50 -1.85
N ILE A 427 -16.87 -8.82 -1.73
CA ILE A 427 -17.38 -9.75 -2.75
C ILE A 427 -18.90 -9.72 -2.83
N GLU A 428 -19.60 -9.58 -1.70
CA GLU A 428 -21.06 -9.39 -1.68
C GLU A 428 -21.45 -8.09 -2.41
N THR A 429 -20.75 -6.98 -2.13
CA THR A 429 -20.92 -5.70 -2.83
C THR A 429 -20.75 -5.84 -4.34
N LEU A 430 -19.70 -6.55 -4.79
CA LEU A 430 -19.45 -6.79 -6.23
C LEU A 430 -20.53 -7.67 -6.87
N ASN A 431 -21.02 -8.69 -6.17
CA ASN A 431 -22.06 -9.59 -6.68
C ASN A 431 -23.42 -8.89 -6.77
N GLU A 432 -23.74 -8.03 -5.81
CA GLU A 432 -24.98 -7.25 -5.79
C GLU A 432 -24.92 -6.02 -6.73
N ALA A 433 -23.71 -5.64 -7.17
CA ALA A 433 -23.40 -4.49 -8.02
C ALA A 433 -24.07 -3.20 -7.54
N ARG A 434 -24.07 -2.97 -6.23
CA ARG A 434 -24.59 -1.76 -5.57
C ARG A 434 -24.04 -1.64 -4.14
N PRO A 435 -24.09 -0.43 -3.54
CA PRO A 435 -23.89 -0.26 -2.11
C PRO A 435 -24.87 -1.08 -1.27
N LEU A 436 -24.37 -1.62 -0.16
CA LEU A 436 -25.15 -2.45 0.77
C LEU A 436 -25.44 -1.75 2.10
N HIS A 437 -24.89 -0.55 2.32
CA HIS A 437 -25.19 0.32 3.46
C HIS A 437 -25.10 -0.39 4.82
N GLY A 438 -24.08 -1.22 5.01
CA GLY A 438 -23.84 -1.96 6.24
C GLY A 438 -24.62 -3.27 6.40
N SER A 439 -25.44 -3.67 5.42
CA SER A 439 -26.22 -4.92 5.46
C SER A 439 -25.60 -6.00 4.57
N TYR A 440 -24.94 -6.98 5.21
CA TYR A 440 -24.18 -8.05 4.53
C TYR A 440 -24.69 -9.45 4.92
N PRO A 441 -25.94 -9.82 4.55
CA PRO A 441 -26.54 -11.10 4.95
C PRO A 441 -25.79 -12.31 4.41
N TRP A 442 -25.30 -12.28 3.16
CA TRP A 442 -24.56 -13.41 2.60
C TRP A 442 -23.19 -13.56 3.28
N SER A 443 -22.49 -12.46 3.55
CA SER A 443 -21.23 -12.49 4.28
C SER A 443 -21.43 -13.01 5.70
N THR A 444 -22.54 -12.62 6.35
CA THR A 444 -22.89 -13.09 7.70
C THR A 444 -23.08 -14.60 7.74
N GLU A 445 -23.82 -15.15 6.76
CA GLU A 445 -24.01 -16.60 6.63
C GLU A 445 -22.67 -17.31 6.36
N MET A 446 -21.89 -16.77 5.43
CA MET A 446 -20.61 -17.35 4.99
C MET A 446 -19.58 -17.40 6.13
N LEU A 447 -19.49 -16.33 6.91
CA LEU A 447 -18.59 -16.18 8.06
C LEU A 447 -19.17 -16.78 9.35
N GLN A 448 -20.44 -17.17 9.37
CA GLN A 448 -21.17 -17.66 10.55
C GLN A 448 -21.13 -16.68 11.74
N CYS A 449 -21.06 -15.39 11.46
CA CYS A 449 -21.04 -14.31 12.45
C CYS A 449 -21.41 -12.97 11.78
N ASP A 450 -21.85 -11.99 12.57
CA ASP A 450 -22.09 -10.62 12.12
C ASP A 450 -20.79 -9.79 12.18
N ALA A 451 -19.93 -9.96 11.18
CA ALA A 451 -18.68 -9.20 11.07
C ALA A 451 -18.96 -7.70 10.94
N LYS A 452 -18.22 -6.88 11.70
CA LYS A 452 -18.48 -5.43 11.75
C LYS A 452 -17.94 -4.71 10.52
N TYR A 453 -18.82 -3.98 9.85
CA TYR A 453 -18.51 -3.00 8.81
C TYR A 453 -17.84 -1.75 9.38
N GLU A 454 -18.29 -1.28 10.54
CA GLU A 454 -17.73 -0.13 11.25
C GLU A 454 -16.51 -0.53 12.11
N PRO A 455 -15.71 0.44 12.61
CA PRO A 455 -14.63 0.17 13.54
C PRO A 455 -15.08 -0.66 14.75
N GLY A 456 -14.80 -1.96 14.69
CA GLY A 456 -15.08 -2.93 15.74
C GLY A 456 -14.68 -4.33 15.28
N TYR A 457 -15.01 -5.32 16.10
CA TYR A 457 -14.80 -6.72 15.77
C TYR A 457 -15.77 -7.61 16.53
N VAL A 458 -15.87 -8.86 16.10
CA VAL A 458 -16.69 -9.90 16.74
C VAL A 458 -15.89 -11.19 16.91
N TYR A 459 -16.28 -11.97 17.90
CA TYR A 459 -15.73 -13.30 18.14
C TYR A 459 -16.58 -14.38 17.47
N GLY A 460 -15.99 -15.54 17.22
CA GLY A 460 -16.73 -16.75 16.87
C GLY A 460 -17.02 -16.94 15.38
N CYS A 461 -16.53 -16.04 14.52
CA CYS A 461 -16.56 -16.20 13.08
C CYS A 461 -15.85 -17.47 12.60
N ARG A 462 -16.07 -17.85 11.33
CA ARG A 462 -15.51 -19.04 10.67
C ARG A 462 -14.84 -18.66 9.36
N PHE A 463 -13.53 -18.48 9.42
CA PHE A 463 -12.66 -18.28 8.27
C PHE A 463 -11.21 -18.59 8.66
N PRO A 464 -10.30 -18.74 7.67
CA PRO A 464 -8.90 -19.04 7.93
C PRO A 464 -8.19 -17.96 8.75
N GLY A 465 -7.51 -18.35 9.82
CA GLY A 465 -6.81 -17.39 10.69
C GLY A 465 -7.74 -16.47 11.52
N ARG A 466 -9.00 -16.85 11.73
CA ARG A 466 -9.95 -16.10 12.57
C ARG A 466 -9.43 -15.68 13.94
N ARG A 467 -8.56 -16.49 14.56
CA ARG A 467 -8.02 -16.19 15.88
C ARG A 467 -7.03 -15.03 15.84
N VAL A 468 -6.25 -14.92 14.76
CA VAL A 468 -5.40 -13.76 14.47
C VAL A 468 -6.27 -12.50 14.34
N TYR A 469 -7.38 -12.56 13.61
CA TYR A 469 -8.33 -11.43 13.52
C TYR A 469 -8.84 -10.98 14.89
N GLU A 470 -9.26 -11.92 15.75
CA GLU A 470 -9.74 -11.59 17.10
C GLU A 470 -8.64 -10.95 17.95
N LEU A 471 -7.44 -11.54 17.97
CA LEU A 471 -6.31 -11.09 18.78
C LEU A 471 -5.76 -9.73 18.33
N VAL A 472 -5.70 -9.47 17.03
CA VAL A 472 -5.25 -8.17 16.49
C VAL A 472 -6.21 -7.05 16.86
N ASN A 473 -7.52 -7.31 16.77
CA ASN A 473 -8.50 -6.30 17.17
C ASN A 473 -8.54 -6.11 18.70
N GLU A 474 -8.32 -7.18 19.48
CA GLU A 474 -8.15 -7.08 20.92
C GLU A 474 -6.90 -6.23 21.27
N LEU A 475 -5.76 -6.48 20.61
CA LEU A 475 -4.54 -5.70 20.75
C LEU A 475 -4.79 -4.21 20.46
N PHE A 476 -5.48 -3.88 19.37
CA PHE A 476 -5.81 -2.50 19.05
C PHE A 476 -6.64 -1.83 20.15
N SER A 477 -7.64 -2.54 20.69
CA SER A 477 -8.46 -2.03 21.80
C SER A 477 -7.60 -1.76 23.04
N GLN A 478 -6.72 -2.70 23.41
CA GLN A 478 -5.82 -2.56 24.56
C GLN A 478 -4.83 -1.40 24.37
N LYS A 479 -4.22 -1.27 23.18
CA LYS A 479 -3.32 -0.16 22.84
C LYS A 479 -4.02 1.18 22.89
N THR A 480 -5.24 1.27 22.36
CA THR A 480 -6.01 2.51 22.36
C THR A 480 -6.35 2.96 23.78
N GLN A 481 -6.75 2.02 24.65
CA GLN A 481 -7.03 2.31 26.05
C GLN A 481 -5.76 2.72 26.81
N PHE A 482 -4.68 1.97 26.63
CA PHE A 482 -3.40 2.22 27.29
C PHE A 482 -2.78 3.57 26.88
N LYS A 483 -2.83 3.90 25.57
CA LYS A 483 -2.32 5.17 25.05
C LYS A 483 -3.06 6.38 25.63
N LYS A 484 -4.40 6.34 25.65
CA LYS A 484 -5.21 7.41 26.26
C LYS A 484 -4.81 7.67 27.70
N TYR A 485 -4.50 6.62 28.45
CA TYR A 485 -4.06 6.74 29.82
C TYR A 485 -2.65 7.32 29.94
N ILE A 486 -1.66 6.77 29.23
CA ILE A 486 -0.28 7.30 29.28
C ILE A 486 -0.24 8.78 28.92
N ASP A 487 -1.01 9.18 27.91
CA ASP A 487 -0.97 10.57 27.44
C ASP A 487 -1.59 11.55 28.47
N SER A 488 -2.39 11.09 29.44
CA SER A 488 -3.16 11.94 30.35
C SER A 488 -2.89 11.73 31.86
N ASP A 489 -2.28 10.62 32.26
CA ASP A 489 -2.07 10.32 33.69
C ASP A 489 -0.79 10.97 34.24
N TYR A 490 -0.97 12.07 34.97
CA TYR A 490 0.12 12.82 35.57
C TYR A 490 0.81 12.07 36.72
N GLU A 491 0.14 11.10 37.37
CA GLU A 491 0.73 10.34 38.45
C GLU A 491 1.74 9.34 37.91
N PHE A 492 1.33 8.54 36.92
CA PHE A 492 2.18 7.62 36.18
C PHE A 492 3.38 8.38 35.59
N ASN A 493 3.12 9.45 34.85
CA ASN A 493 4.18 10.21 34.17
C ASN A 493 5.11 10.97 35.13
N GLY A 494 4.64 11.33 36.33
CA GLY A 494 5.43 11.99 37.35
C GLY A 494 6.31 11.03 38.13
N TRP A 495 5.69 10.01 38.75
CA TRP A 495 6.37 9.10 39.69
C TRP A 495 7.01 7.88 39.03
N LEU A 496 6.67 7.55 37.78
CA LEU A 496 7.43 6.61 36.93
C LEU A 496 8.10 7.29 35.74
N SER A 497 8.42 8.57 35.90
CA SER A 497 9.17 9.35 34.91
C SER A 497 10.55 8.76 34.58
N VAL A 498 11.19 9.34 33.56
CA VAL A 498 12.60 9.07 33.23
C VAL A 498 13.54 9.25 34.44
N VAL A 499 13.22 10.17 35.37
CA VAL A 499 14.01 10.37 36.59
C VAL A 499 13.89 9.18 37.53
N ALA A 500 12.69 8.63 37.69
CA ALA A 500 12.45 7.42 38.47
C ALA A 500 13.21 6.23 37.88
N ARG A 501 13.13 6.05 36.55
CA ARG A 501 13.75 4.93 35.84
C ARG A 501 15.27 4.97 35.85
N ASP A 502 15.86 6.13 35.59
CA ASP A 502 17.29 6.25 35.34
C ASP A 502 18.09 6.51 36.63
N TYR A 503 17.46 7.10 37.66
CA TYR A 503 18.12 7.48 38.92
C TYR A 503 17.57 6.76 40.16
N ASN A 504 16.59 5.87 40.01
CA ASN A 504 15.86 5.26 41.13
C ASN A 504 15.32 6.31 42.12
N PHE A 505 14.91 7.47 41.61
CA PHE A 505 14.46 8.60 42.42
C PHE A 505 12.98 8.86 42.19
N SER A 506 12.13 8.32 43.08
CA SER A 506 10.70 8.58 43.16
C SER A 506 10.18 8.25 44.56
N SER A 507 8.90 8.54 44.82
CA SER A 507 8.26 8.23 46.10
C SER A 507 7.74 6.79 46.13
N PRO A 508 8.21 5.93 47.07
CA PRO A 508 7.72 4.56 47.24
C PRO A 508 6.19 4.46 47.34
N MET A 509 5.57 5.37 48.10
CA MET A 509 4.12 5.38 48.31
C MET A 509 3.33 5.57 47.00
N TYR A 510 3.78 6.46 46.12
CA TYR A 510 3.08 6.71 44.85
C TYR A 510 3.34 5.59 43.84
N VAL A 511 4.56 5.04 43.78
CA VAL A 511 4.84 3.92 42.86
C VAL A 511 4.09 2.64 43.25
N GLU A 512 3.82 2.42 44.53
CA GLU A 512 2.96 1.31 44.99
C GLU A 512 1.50 1.47 44.52
N LYS A 513 0.97 2.69 44.57
CA LYS A 513 -0.36 2.99 44.00
C LYS A 513 -0.40 2.72 42.50
N ILE A 514 0.65 3.13 41.77
CA ILE A 514 0.74 2.95 40.32
C ILE A 514 0.95 1.48 39.92
N ASN A 515 1.49 0.63 40.79
CA ASN A 515 1.77 -0.78 40.48
C ASN A 515 0.52 -1.56 40.03
N GLN A 516 -0.62 -1.35 40.70
CA GLN A 516 -1.87 -2.00 40.33
C GLN A 516 -2.27 -1.70 38.89
N PHE A 517 -2.02 -0.47 38.44
CA PHE A 517 -2.28 -0.05 37.07
C PHE A 517 -1.30 -0.71 36.08
N VAL A 518 -0.01 -0.74 36.41
CA VAL A 518 1.00 -1.39 35.56
C VAL A 518 0.67 -2.86 35.37
N GLU A 519 0.32 -3.57 36.45
CA GLU A 519 -0.07 -4.99 36.39
C GLU A 519 -1.38 -5.20 35.59
N TYR A 520 -2.36 -4.30 35.75
CA TYR A 520 -3.63 -4.36 35.02
C TYR A 520 -3.45 -4.34 33.50
N HIS A 521 -2.46 -3.58 32.99
CA HIS A 521 -2.16 -3.55 31.56
C HIS A 521 -1.11 -4.58 31.14
N LEU A 522 -0.09 -4.84 31.96
CA LEU A 522 1.00 -5.76 31.62
C LEU A 522 0.48 -7.17 31.31
N ASN A 523 -0.39 -7.72 32.17
CA ASN A 523 -0.89 -9.09 32.03
C ASN A 523 -1.65 -9.32 30.70
N PRO A 524 -2.61 -8.45 30.28
CA PRO A 524 -3.22 -8.55 28.96
C PRO A 524 -2.22 -8.51 27.80
N PHE A 525 -1.23 -7.60 27.83
CA PHE A 525 -0.24 -7.49 26.77
C PHE A 525 0.67 -8.72 26.67
N GLU A 526 1.08 -9.31 27.80
CA GLU A 526 1.89 -10.56 27.80
C GLU A 526 1.11 -11.76 27.27
N ARG A 527 -0.18 -11.88 27.63
CA ARG A 527 -1.07 -12.89 27.05
C ARG A 527 -1.24 -12.67 25.54
N LEU A 528 -1.43 -11.42 25.11
CA LEU A 528 -1.58 -11.08 23.70
C LEU A 528 -0.33 -11.41 22.90
N GLU A 529 0.86 -11.05 23.39
CA GLU A 529 2.15 -11.44 22.78
C GLU A 529 2.22 -12.96 22.58
N THR A 530 1.98 -13.72 23.65
CA THR A 530 2.06 -15.19 23.61
C THR A 530 1.05 -15.79 22.64
N SER A 531 -0.21 -15.31 22.67
CA SER A 531 -1.29 -15.84 21.83
C SER A 531 -1.09 -15.46 20.36
N LEU A 532 -0.66 -14.24 20.08
CA LEU A 532 -0.37 -13.78 18.72
C LEU A 532 0.78 -14.58 18.12
N ARG A 533 1.85 -14.82 18.87
CA ARG A 533 2.97 -15.67 18.42
C ARG A 533 2.50 -17.06 18.01
N GLN A 534 1.71 -17.71 18.87
CA GLN A 534 1.19 -19.05 18.61
C GLN A 534 0.31 -19.10 17.35
N GLU A 535 -0.63 -18.18 17.22
CA GLU A 535 -1.63 -18.20 16.14
C GLU A 535 -1.06 -17.70 14.81
N LEU A 536 -0.15 -16.72 14.83
CA LEU A 536 0.56 -16.27 13.63
C LEU A 536 1.52 -17.35 13.13
N ALA A 537 2.20 -18.08 14.01
CA ALA A 537 3.11 -19.17 13.62
C ALA A 537 2.41 -20.33 12.92
N VAL A 538 1.08 -20.47 13.03
CA VAL A 538 0.33 -21.44 12.22
C VAL A 538 0.30 -21.04 10.74
N ILE A 539 0.32 -19.75 10.45
CA ILE A 539 0.10 -19.18 9.11
C ILE A 539 1.40 -18.70 8.47
N TYR A 540 2.30 -18.12 9.26
CA TYR A 540 3.48 -17.40 8.79
C TYR A 540 4.78 -18.05 9.28
N PHE A 541 5.89 -17.72 8.61
CA PHE A 541 7.25 -18.07 9.06
C PHE A 541 7.64 -17.27 10.30
N GLU A 542 8.56 -17.81 11.11
CA GLU A 542 8.94 -17.21 12.41
C GLU A 542 9.43 -15.76 12.27
N ASP A 543 10.17 -15.43 11.20
CA ASP A 543 10.67 -14.07 10.95
C ASP A 543 9.52 -13.05 10.80
N THR A 544 8.46 -13.39 10.06
CA THR A 544 7.25 -12.57 9.94
C THR A 544 6.55 -12.42 11.30
N VAL A 545 6.51 -13.48 12.12
CA VAL A 545 5.91 -13.42 13.46
C VAL A 545 6.72 -12.48 14.35
N ASP A 546 8.05 -12.60 14.32
CA ASP A 546 8.96 -11.76 15.09
C ASP A 546 8.87 -10.28 14.67
N GLU A 547 8.85 -9.99 13.37
CA GLU A 547 8.67 -8.61 12.86
C GLU A 547 7.33 -8.03 13.33
N PHE A 548 6.23 -8.81 13.29
CA PHE A 548 4.92 -8.34 13.71
C PHE A 548 4.89 -7.98 15.21
N ILE A 549 5.43 -8.86 16.06
CA ILE A 549 5.51 -8.64 17.51
C ILE A 549 6.44 -7.47 17.83
N LEU A 550 7.58 -7.38 17.16
CA LEU A 550 8.54 -6.29 17.31
C LEU A 550 7.89 -4.94 16.99
N THR A 551 7.28 -4.83 15.81
CA THR A 551 6.73 -3.57 15.30
C THR A 551 5.46 -3.15 16.04
N TYR A 552 4.55 -4.08 16.33
CA TYR A 552 3.19 -3.74 16.78
C TYR A 552 2.86 -4.02 18.23
N VAL A 553 3.68 -4.78 18.96
CA VAL A 553 3.41 -5.18 20.35
C VAL A 553 4.50 -4.72 21.31
N SER A 554 5.77 -4.77 20.89
CA SER A 554 6.91 -4.71 21.81
C SER A 554 7.08 -3.36 22.51
N ALA A 555 6.74 -2.24 21.88
CA ALA A 555 6.93 -0.91 22.47
C ALA A 555 6.14 -0.70 23.77
N GLU A 556 4.83 -1.00 23.77
CA GLU A 556 4.00 -0.89 24.96
C GLU A 556 4.39 -1.91 26.02
N LEU A 557 4.71 -3.13 25.59
CA LEU A 557 5.06 -4.22 26.48
C LEU A 557 6.39 -3.97 27.20
N GLU A 558 7.41 -3.49 26.49
CA GLU A 558 8.68 -3.09 27.09
C GLU A 558 8.51 -1.92 28.07
N LEU A 559 7.66 -0.94 27.73
CA LEU A 559 7.37 0.16 28.64
C LEU A 559 6.77 -0.35 29.95
N LEU A 560 5.78 -1.25 29.88
CA LEU A 560 5.14 -1.84 31.06
C LEU A 560 6.12 -2.69 31.87
N ARG A 561 6.92 -3.56 31.23
CA ARG A 561 7.95 -4.38 31.89
C ARG A 561 9.01 -3.51 32.57
N LYS A 562 9.49 -2.45 31.90
CA LYS A 562 10.44 -1.48 32.48
C LYS A 562 9.84 -0.69 33.64
N SER A 563 8.55 -0.34 33.56
CA SER A 563 7.81 0.31 34.64
C SER A 563 7.69 -0.60 35.87
N ALA A 564 7.28 -1.86 35.69
CA ALA A 564 7.20 -2.85 36.76
C ALA A 564 8.56 -3.05 37.45
N ALA A 565 9.63 -3.24 36.67
CA ALA A 565 10.99 -3.35 37.21
C ALA A 565 11.46 -2.08 37.94
N THR A 566 11.02 -0.89 37.50
CA THR A 566 11.34 0.38 38.16
C THR A 566 10.61 0.53 39.48
N ILE A 567 9.34 0.13 39.56
CA ILE A 567 8.56 0.10 40.81
C ILE A 567 9.30 -0.76 41.84
N GLU A 568 9.67 -1.99 41.48
CA GLU A 568 10.36 -2.90 42.39
C GLU A 568 11.70 -2.35 42.88
N ARG A 569 12.48 -1.70 42.00
CA ARG A 569 13.71 -1.01 42.42
C ARG A 569 13.42 0.10 43.44
N ILE A 570 12.43 0.95 43.19
CA ILE A 570 12.12 2.10 44.05
C ILE A 570 11.57 1.66 45.42
N ARG A 571 10.80 0.58 45.49
CA ARG A 571 10.35 -0.01 46.76
C ARG A 571 11.50 -0.41 47.68
N GLN A 572 12.66 -0.74 47.11
CA GLN A 572 13.86 -1.13 47.85
C GLN A 572 14.79 0.06 48.17
N VAL A 573 14.51 1.26 47.66
CA VAL A 573 15.36 2.44 47.90
C VAL A 573 15.13 2.98 49.31
N GLY A 574 16.10 2.76 50.19
CA GLY A 574 16.11 3.31 51.55
C GLY A 574 16.80 4.67 51.70
N LYS A 575 17.50 5.16 50.66
CA LYS A 575 18.24 6.43 50.69
C LYS A 575 18.13 7.14 49.34
N PHE A 576 17.92 8.46 49.36
CA PHE A 576 17.74 9.26 48.15
C PHE A 576 18.90 10.24 47.95
N ALA A 577 19.34 10.40 46.70
CA ALA A 577 20.43 11.30 46.36
C ALA A 577 20.07 12.77 46.65
N ARG A 578 21.01 13.53 47.23
CA ARG A 578 20.88 14.99 47.38
C ARG A 578 21.09 15.66 46.03
N ARG A 579 20.31 16.70 45.72
CA ARG A 579 20.50 17.49 44.50
C ARG A 579 21.80 18.32 44.54
N PRO A 580 22.46 18.55 43.38
CA PRO A 580 22.09 18.06 42.04
C PRO A 580 22.61 16.63 41.79
N PHE A 581 21.72 15.73 41.37
CA PHE A 581 22.09 14.35 41.01
C PHE A 581 21.73 13.99 39.55
N VAL A 582 20.80 14.73 38.95
CA VAL A 582 20.41 14.53 37.55
C VAL A 582 21.50 15.09 36.64
N LYS A 583 22.02 14.25 35.75
CA LYS A 583 23.01 14.60 34.73
C LYS A 583 22.42 14.34 33.35
N TYR A 584 22.16 15.40 32.59
CA TYR A 584 21.77 15.23 31.19
C TYR A 584 22.95 14.63 30.40
N PRO A 585 22.76 13.58 29.58
CA PRO A 585 23.86 12.93 28.85
C PRO A 585 24.65 13.95 28.01
N ALA A 586 25.97 13.94 28.12
CA ALA A 586 26.85 14.85 27.37
C ALA A 586 26.75 14.64 25.85
N SER A 587 26.42 13.43 25.38
CA SER A 587 26.25 13.10 23.95
C SER A 587 25.10 13.85 23.26
N LYS A 588 24.17 14.45 24.03
CA LYS A 588 23.10 15.30 23.49
C LYS A 588 23.44 16.79 23.53
N LYS A 589 24.64 17.18 23.97
CA LYS A 589 25.14 18.57 23.94
C LYS A 589 25.98 18.89 22.68
N THR A 590 26.26 17.91 21.83
CA THR A 590 27.23 18.05 20.72
C THR A 590 26.68 17.57 19.37
N GLN A 591 25.36 17.71 19.15
CA GLN A 591 24.74 17.53 17.84
C GLN A 591 24.07 18.80 17.29
N GLU A 592 24.21 19.93 17.99
CA GLU A 592 23.92 21.26 17.43
C GLU A 592 25.15 22.15 17.63
N LEU A 593 26.07 22.07 16.66
CA LEU A 593 26.92 23.18 16.22
C LEU A 593 27.37 22.90 14.78
#